data_AF-A0A8S0RU87-F1
#
_entry.id   AF-A0A8S0RU87-F1
#
_cell.length_a   1.000
_cell.length_b   1.000
_cell.length_c   1.000
_cell.angle_alpha   90.00
_cell.angle_beta   90.00
_cell.angle_gamma   90.00
#
_symmetry.space_group_name_H-M   'P 1'
#
loop_
_entity.id
_entity.type
_entity.pdbx_description
1 polymer ?
#
loop_
_entity_poly.entity_id
_entity_poly.type
_entity_poly.pdbx_seq_one_letter_code
_entity_poly.pdbx_strand_id
1 'polypeptide(L)'
;MILNRENVANSVVMIQPSLISYSFHSGPEPALLDVASIVADRILLLDSYFTVVIFHGSTIAQWRKAGYHEQPEHQAFTQLLQAPREDADAIIKERFPVPRLVICDQHGSQARFLLAKLNPSATYNSDVPSVPGGDILFTDDVSFEVFLDHLQRLAVQ
;
A
#
# COMPACT_ATOMS: atom_id res chain seq x y z
N MET A 1 -7.14 -7.71 24.23
CA MET A 1 -6.60 -7.61 22.85
C MET A 1 -7.74 -7.15 21.95
N ILE A 2 -7.55 -6.10 21.14
CA ILE A 2 -8.63 -5.54 20.28
C ILE A 2 -9.13 -6.58 19.27
N LEU A 3 -8.21 -7.39 18.71
CA LEU A 3 -8.53 -8.51 17.82
C LEU A 3 -9.64 -9.43 18.37
N ASN A 4 -9.63 -9.76 19.66
CA ASN A 4 -10.60 -10.69 20.28
C ASN A 4 -11.97 -10.05 20.56
N ARG A 5 -12.15 -8.77 20.21
CA ARG A 5 -13.38 -8.00 20.45
C ARG A 5 -13.97 -7.41 19.17
N GLU A 6 -13.32 -7.66 18.04
CA GLU A 6 -13.69 -7.13 16.75
C GLU A 6 -14.46 -8.14 15.92
N ASN A 7 -15.22 -7.64 14.94
CA ASN A 7 -15.92 -8.51 14.01
C ASN A 7 -14.94 -9.19 13.04
N VAL A 8 -15.45 -10.14 12.24
CA VAL A 8 -14.64 -10.91 11.30
C VAL A 8 -13.95 -10.00 10.28
N ALA A 9 -14.66 -9.03 9.70
CA ALA A 9 -14.11 -8.13 8.68
C ALA A 9 -12.92 -7.32 9.23
N ASN A 10 -13.07 -6.76 10.43
CA ASN A 10 -12.06 -5.96 11.10
C ASN A 10 -10.86 -6.81 11.52
N SER A 11 -11.11 -8.04 11.97
CA SER A 11 -10.07 -9.00 12.33
C SER A 11 -9.25 -9.45 11.12
N VAL A 12 -9.89 -9.64 9.96
CA VAL A 12 -9.19 -9.98 8.71
C VAL A 12 -8.22 -8.86 8.33
N VAL A 13 -8.65 -7.60 8.39
CA VAL A 13 -7.78 -6.44 8.08
C VAL A 13 -6.59 -6.33 9.05
N MET A 14 -6.75 -6.73 10.32
CA MET A 14 -5.61 -6.78 11.26
C MET A 14 -4.58 -7.86 10.90
N ILE A 15 -5.01 -8.98 10.31
CA ILE A 15 -4.15 -10.12 9.95
C ILE A 15 -3.51 -9.88 8.58
N GLN A 16 -4.33 -9.54 7.59
CA GLN A 16 -3.94 -9.22 6.23
C GLN A 16 -4.50 -7.83 5.87
N PRO A 17 -3.67 -6.78 5.99
CA PRO A 17 -4.04 -5.44 5.59
C PRO A 17 -4.57 -5.38 4.15
N SER A 18 -5.55 -4.50 3.91
CA SER A 18 -6.03 -4.24 2.56
C SER A 18 -5.16 -3.19 1.88
N LEU A 19 -4.98 -3.31 0.57
CA LEU A 19 -4.28 -2.35 -0.25
C LEU A 19 -5.15 -1.99 -1.46
N ILE A 20 -5.39 -0.69 -1.66
CA ILE A 20 -6.16 -0.17 -2.79
C ILE A 20 -5.23 0.73 -3.62
N SER A 21 -5.26 0.56 -4.93
CA SER A 21 -4.50 1.33 -5.91
C SER A 21 -5.40 2.34 -6.61
N TYR A 22 -4.92 3.58 -6.73
CA TYR A 22 -5.57 4.67 -7.45
C TYR A 22 -4.64 5.11 -8.58
N SER A 23 -5.20 5.22 -9.80
CA SER A 23 -4.47 5.65 -10.99
C SER A 23 -5.34 6.57 -11.86
N PHE A 24 -4.77 7.14 -12.91
CA PHE A 24 -5.53 7.91 -13.90
C PHE A 24 -6.32 7.02 -14.87
N HIS A 25 -5.94 5.76 -15.02
CA HIS A 25 -6.44 4.88 -16.08
C HIS A 25 -7.60 4.00 -15.63
N SER A 26 -7.74 3.81 -14.33
CA SER A 26 -8.76 2.97 -13.70
C SER A 26 -9.29 3.62 -12.43
N GLY A 27 -10.52 3.25 -12.05
CA GLY A 27 -11.03 3.57 -10.71
C GLY A 27 -10.25 2.84 -9.61
N PRO A 28 -10.57 3.11 -8.33
CA PRO A 28 -9.92 2.43 -7.21
C PRO A 28 -10.04 0.90 -7.35
N GLU A 29 -8.90 0.22 -7.31
CA GLU A 29 -8.83 -1.24 -7.50
C GLU A 29 -8.05 -1.91 -6.37
N PRO A 30 -8.46 -3.11 -5.90
CA PRO A 30 -7.65 -3.88 -4.97
C PRO A 30 -6.29 -4.23 -5.56
N ALA A 31 -5.23 -4.04 -4.76
CA ALA A 31 -3.86 -4.40 -5.10
C ALA A 31 -3.36 -5.52 -4.18
N LEU A 32 -2.40 -6.31 -4.67
CA LEU A 32 -1.74 -7.31 -3.84
C LEU A 32 -0.90 -6.61 -2.76
N LEU A 33 -0.89 -7.16 -1.54
CA LEU A 33 -0.04 -6.67 -0.46
C LEU A 33 1.42 -7.11 -0.69
N ASP A 34 2.02 -6.57 -1.73
CA ASP A 34 3.28 -7.00 -2.33
C ASP A 34 4.08 -5.79 -2.81
N VAL A 35 5.41 -5.85 -2.75
CA VAL A 35 6.29 -4.78 -3.23
C VAL A 35 6.08 -4.46 -4.71
N ALA A 36 5.68 -5.45 -5.53
CA ALA A 36 5.35 -5.27 -6.94
C ALA A 36 4.16 -4.31 -7.18
N SER A 37 3.33 -4.06 -6.16
CA SER A 37 2.23 -3.09 -6.23
C SER A 37 2.71 -1.64 -6.14
N ILE A 38 3.96 -1.38 -5.77
CA ILE A 38 4.53 -0.03 -5.78
C ILE A 38 4.88 0.35 -7.22
N VAL A 39 4.19 1.37 -7.72
CA VAL A 39 4.42 1.96 -9.05
C VAL A 39 4.46 3.48 -8.93
N ALA A 40 5.34 4.12 -9.70
CA ALA A 40 5.63 5.55 -9.60
C ALA A 40 4.42 6.46 -9.88
N ASP A 41 3.50 6.05 -10.75
CA ASP A 41 2.34 6.81 -11.23
C ASP A 41 1.03 6.46 -10.51
N ARG A 42 1.11 5.73 -9.39
CA ARG A 42 -0.05 5.31 -8.59
C ARG A 42 -0.02 5.88 -7.17
N ILE A 43 -1.20 5.97 -6.56
CA ILE A 43 -1.35 6.19 -5.11
C ILE A 43 -1.86 4.89 -4.49
N LEU A 44 -1.34 4.52 -3.34
CA LEU A 44 -1.79 3.36 -2.58
C LEU A 44 -2.44 3.79 -1.27
N LEU A 45 -3.57 3.18 -0.93
CA LEU A 45 -4.22 3.26 0.38
C LEU A 45 -4.10 1.90 1.07
N LEU A 46 -3.33 1.86 2.16
CA LEU A 46 -3.20 0.69 3.03
C LEU A 46 -4.09 0.87 4.26
N ASP A 47 -4.99 -0.08 4.54
CA ASP A 47 -5.66 -0.20 5.84
C ASP A 47 -5.10 -1.41 6.59
N SER A 48 -4.40 -1.15 7.70
CA SER A 48 -3.90 -2.18 8.62
C SER A 48 -4.63 -2.16 9.97
N TYR A 49 -5.87 -1.67 9.96
CA TYR A 49 -6.75 -1.41 11.09
C TYR A 49 -6.24 -0.33 12.06
N PHE A 50 -5.03 -0.46 12.59
CA PHE A 50 -4.44 0.51 13.53
C PHE A 50 -3.74 1.68 12.84
N THR A 51 -3.33 1.48 11.58
CA THR A 51 -2.66 2.50 10.77
C THR A 51 -3.26 2.49 9.38
N VAL A 52 -3.63 3.68 8.90
CA VAL A 52 -4.04 3.91 7.51
C VAL A 52 -2.92 4.69 6.83
N VAL A 53 -2.42 4.19 5.70
CA VAL A 53 -1.30 4.82 4.97
C VAL A 53 -1.76 5.25 3.59
N ILE A 54 -1.61 6.53 3.27
CA ILE A 54 -1.69 7.06 1.91
C ILE A 54 -0.27 7.23 1.40
N PHE A 55 0.10 6.44 0.41
CA PHE A 55 1.42 6.39 -0.19
C PHE A 55 1.37 6.90 -1.63
N HIS A 56 2.18 7.91 -1.95
CA HIS A 56 2.27 8.46 -3.29
C HIS A 56 3.51 7.90 -4.00
N GLY A 57 3.32 7.28 -5.16
CA GLY A 57 4.41 6.93 -6.05
C GLY A 57 5.25 8.14 -6.44
N SER A 58 6.50 7.90 -6.83
CA SER A 58 7.47 8.96 -7.10
C SER A 58 7.03 10.00 -8.14
N THR A 59 6.38 9.58 -9.24
CA THR A 59 5.83 10.50 -10.26
C THR A 59 4.66 11.32 -9.71
N ILE A 60 3.74 10.68 -8.98
CA ILE A 60 2.64 11.40 -8.32
C ILE A 60 3.17 12.44 -7.33
N ALA A 61 4.15 12.07 -6.51
CA ALA A 61 4.77 12.96 -5.54
C ALA A 61 5.46 14.15 -6.23
N GLN A 62 6.15 13.92 -7.36
CA GLN A 62 6.77 14.98 -8.17
C GLN A 62 5.72 15.94 -8.73
N TRP A 63 4.65 15.43 -9.35
CA TRP A 63 3.56 16.24 -9.88
C TRP A 63 2.84 17.05 -8.81
N ARG A 64 2.63 16.47 -7.63
CA ARG A 64 2.04 17.18 -6.47
C ARG A 64 2.94 18.33 -6.03
N LYS A 65 4.26 18.09 -5.90
CA LYS A 65 5.25 19.12 -5.51
C LYS A 65 5.41 20.22 -6.56
N ALA A 66 5.21 19.90 -7.84
CA ALA A 66 5.22 20.87 -8.93
C ALA A 66 3.95 21.74 -8.99
N GLY A 67 2.94 21.46 -8.15
CA GLY A 67 1.71 22.27 -8.09
C GLY A 67 0.73 21.99 -9.23
N TYR A 68 0.86 20.88 -9.98
CA TYR A 68 -0.06 20.61 -11.10
C TYR A 68 -1.51 20.53 -10.65
N HIS A 69 -1.79 19.96 -9.48
CA HIS A 69 -3.13 19.87 -8.90
C HIS A 69 -3.81 21.22 -8.55
N GLU A 70 -3.07 22.32 -8.60
CA GLU A 70 -3.60 23.68 -8.40
C GLU A 70 -4.01 24.34 -9.73
N GLN A 71 -3.59 23.76 -10.86
CA GLN A 71 -3.86 24.31 -12.18
C GLN A 71 -5.25 23.87 -12.68
N PRO A 72 -6.05 24.79 -13.24
CA PRO A 72 -7.39 24.47 -13.73
C PRO A 72 -7.41 23.38 -14.81
N GLU A 73 -6.34 23.22 -15.59
CA GLU A 73 -6.23 22.19 -16.62
C GLU A 73 -6.06 20.78 -16.05
N HIS A 74 -5.72 20.65 -14.76
CA HIS A 74 -5.35 19.40 -14.11
C HIS A 74 -6.31 18.97 -12.98
N GLN A 75 -7.60 19.30 -13.12
CA GLN A 75 -8.64 18.90 -12.15
C GLN A 75 -8.68 17.38 -11.88
N ALA A 76 -8.40 16.56 -12.91
CA ALA A 76 -8.32 15.10 -12.75
C ALA A 76 -7.24 14.69 -11.73
N PHE A 77 -6.13 15.42 -11.66
CA PHE A 77 -5.07 15.15 -10.68
C PHE A 77 -5.48 15.56 -9.26
N THR A 78 -6.20 16.68 -9.12
CA THR A 78 -6.81 17.07 -7.84
C THR A 78 -7.75 15.99 -7.32
N GLN A 79 -8.61 15.45 -8.20
CA GLN A 79 -9.53 14.35 -7.86
C GLN A 79 -8.76 13.08 -7.47
N LEU A 80 -7.71 12.72 -8.21
CA LEU A 80 -6.87 11.56 -7.89
C LEU A 80 -6.22 11.67 -6.51
N LEU A 81 -5.73 12.85 -6.12
CA LEU A 81 -5.15 13.09 -4.79
C LEU A 81 -6.19 13.08 -3.66
N GLN A 82 -7.45 13.42 -3.98
CA GLN A 82 -8.52 13.54 -3.01
C GLN A 82 -9.19 12.20 -2.70
N ALA A 83 -9.41 11.34 -3.71
CA ALA A 83 -10.06 10.04 -3.56
C ALA A 83 -9.52 9.17 -2.40
N PRO A 84 -8.21 8.90 -2.26
CA PRO A 84 -7.69 8.09 -1.15
C PRO A 84 -7.84 8.78 0.21
N ARG A 85 -7.99 10.11 0.27
CA ARG A 85 -8.24 10.83 1.53
C ARG A 85 -9.69 10.65 1.99
N GLU A 86 -10.63 10.71 1.06
CA GLU A 86 -12.05 10.47 1.36
C GLU A 86 -12.27 9.06 1.90
N ASP A 87 -11.65 8.06 1.25
CA ASP A 87 -11.71 6.67 1.70
C ASP A 87 -11.01 6.49 3.06
N ALA A 88 -9.84 7.11 3.26
CA ALA A 88 -9.15 7.08 4.56
C ALA A 88 -10.00 7.70 5.67
N ASP A 89 -10.65 8.84 5.42
CA ASP A 89 -11.52 9.51 6.39
C ASP A 89 -12.75 8.66 6.72
N ALA A 90 -13.32 7.97 5.74
CA ALA A 90 -14.42 7.03 5.97
C ALA A 90 -13.98 5.89 6.89
N ILE A 91 -12.83 5.27 6.61
CA ILE A 91 -12.26 4.21 7.46
C ILE A 91 -12.02 4.72 8.89
N ILE A 92 -11.39 5.89 9.02
CA ILE A 92 -11.03 6.45 10.33
C ILE A 92 -12.27 6.75 11.18
N LYS A 93 -13.35 7.24 10.57
CA LYS A 93 -14.62 7.57 11.26
C LYS A 93 -15.31 6.34 11.86
N GLU A 94 -15.17 5.18 11.22
CA GLU A 94 -15.86 3.96 11.63
C GLU A 94 -15.07 3.12 12.66
N ARG A 95 -13.78 3.43 12.87
CA ARG A 95 -12.86 2.60 13.65
C ARG A 95 -12.73 3.04 15.10
N PHE A 96 -12.66 2.06 16.00
CA PHE A 96 -12.28 2.26 17.39
C PHE A 96 -11.25 1.21 17.83
N PRO A 97 -10.06 1.60 18.31
CA PRO A 97 -9.57 2.97 18.47
C PRO A 97 -9.32 3.67 17.13
N VAL A 98 -9.25 5.01 17.18
CA VAL A 98 -8.98 5.82 15.99
C VAL A 98 -7.61 5.42 15.38
N PRO A 99 -7.57 5.00 14.10
CA PRO A 99 -6.33 4.63 13.44
C PRO A 99 -5.40 5.83 13.28
N ARG A 100 -4.08 5.56 13.27
CA ARG A 100 -3.11 6.59 12.89
C ARG A 100 -3.11 6.76 11.37
N LEU A 101 -3.40 7.97 10.89
CA LEU A 101 -3.19 8.33 9.48
C LEU A 101 -1.71 8.67 9.22
N VAL A 102 -1.13 8.07 8.19
CA VAL A 102 0.22 8.35 7.69
C VAL A 102 0.11 8.71 6.22
N ILE A 103 0.60 9.90 5.86
CA ILE A 103 0.68 10.33 4.46
C ILE A 103 2.15 10.45 4.09
N CYS A 104 2.57 9.77 3.04
CA CYS A 104 3.98 9.71 2.65
C CYS A 104 4.17 9.59 1.13
N ASP A 105 5.41 9.81 0.71
CA ASP A 105 5.86 9.66 -0.67
C ASP A 105 6.85 8.48 -0.73
N GLN A 106 6.98 7.86 -1.91
CA GLN A 106 8.03 6.89 -2.20
C GLN A 106 9.42 7.48 -1.84
N HIS A 107 10.26 6.66 -1.20
CA HIS A 107 11.54 7.03 -0.60
C HIS A 107 11.48 8.00 0.60
N GLY A 108 10.29 8.37 1.08
CA GLY A 108 10.12 9.14 2.31
C GLY A 108 10.28 8.28 3.56
N SER A 109 10.70 8.88 4.68
CA SER A 109 10.96 8.13 5.93
C SER A 109 9.74 7.39 6.49
N GLN A 110 8.53 7.93 6.28
CA GLN A 110 7.28 7.32 6.72
C GLN A 110 6.80 6.22 5.76
N ALA A 111 7.39 6.08 4.56
CA ALA A 111 7.04 5.00 3.63
C ALA A 111 7.25 3.60 4.23
N ARG A 112 8.15 3.47 5.20
CA ARG A 112 8.39 2.24 5.96
C ARG A 112 7.14 1.63 6.60
N PHE A 113 6.10 2.45 6.90
CA PHE A 113 4.82 1.94 7.42
C PHE A 113 4.08 1.08 6.39
N LEU A 114 4.23 1.39 5.09
CA LEU A 114 3.78 0.54 4.00
C LEU A 114 4.75 -0.62 3.79
N LEU A 115 6.05 -0.33 3.58
CA LEU A 115 7.05 -1.33 3.18
C LEU A 115 7.13 -2.53 4.13
N ALA A 116 7.02 -2.29 5.45
CA ALA A 116 7.06 -3.34 6.46
C ALA A 116 5.82 -4.26 6.47
N LYS A 117 4.80 -3.99 5.64
CA LYS A 117 3.58 -4.79 5.50
C LYS A 117 3.52 -5.56 4.18
N LEU A 118 4.41 -5.26 3.24
CA LEU A 118 4.38 -5.85 1.91
C LEU A 118 5.12 -7.19 1.87
N ASN A 119 4.64 -8.09 1.03
CA ASN A 119 5.36 -9.30 0.67
C ASN A 119 6.65 -8.95 -0.12
N PRO A 120 7.82 -9.49 0.29
CA PRO A 120 9.10 -9.27 -0.39
C PRO A 120 9.27 -10.16 -1.63
N SER A 121 8.42 -9.98 -2.65
CA SER A 121 8.58 -10.68 -3.94
C SER A 121 9.79 -10.20 -4.75
N ALA A 122 10.26 -8.99 -4.49
CA ALA A 122 11.51 -8.43 -5.01
C ALA A 122 12.37 -7.89 -3.86
N THR A 123 13.56 -8.45 -3.71
CA THR A 123 14.55 -8.08 -2.69
C THR A 123 15.90 -7.76 -3.31
N TYR A 124 16.84 -7.28 -2.50
CA TYR A 124 18.21 -6.99 -2.95
C TYR A 124 18.98 -8.25 -3.41
N ASN A 125 18.50 -9.44 -3.07
CA ASN A 125 19.08 -10.73 -3.46
C ASN A 125 18.38 -11.39 -4.66
N SER A 126 17.24 -10.84 -5.13
CA SER A 126 16.55 -11.41 -6.28
C SER A 126 17.16 -10.93 -7.60
N ASP A 127 17.41 -11.85 -8.53
CA ASP A 127 17.86 -11.56 -9.91
C ASP A 127 16.75 -10.93 -10.78
N VAL A 128 15.61 -10.56 -10.18
CA VAL A 128 14.48 -9.94 -10.89
C VAL A 128 14.78 -8.45 -11.10
N PRO A 129 14.80 -7.96 -12.35
CA PRO A 129 14.96 -6.54 -12.60
C PRO A 129 13.80 -5.77 -11.95
N SER A 130 14.11 -4.74 -11.17
CA SER A 130 13.08 -3.83 -10.64
C SER A 130 12.28 -3.24 -11.80
N VAL A 131 10.95 -3.31 -11.74
CA VAL A 131 10.06 -2.61 -12.67
C VAL A 131 10.43 -1.12 -12.67
N PRO A 132 10.42 -0.42 -13.82
CA PRO A 132 10.71 1.01 -13.85
C PRO A 132 9.81 1.79 -12.88
N GLY A 133 10.43 2.45 -11.88
CA GLY A 133 9.70 3.18 -10.83
C GLY A 133 9.13 2.30 -9.69
N GLY A 134 9.40 1.00 -9.73
CA GLY A 134 9.11 0.05 -8.64
C GLY A 134 10.08 0.19 -7.47
N ASP A 135 9.85 -0.60 -6.43
CA ASP A 135 10.66 -0.60 -5.21
C ASP A 135 11.25 -2.00 -4.96
N ILE A 136 12.28 -2.07 -4.11
CA ILE A 136 12.90 -3.32 -3.66
C ILE A 136 12.88 -3.31 -2.13
N LEU A 137 12.46 -4.42 -1.52
CA LEU A 137 12.51 -4.55 -0.06
C LEU A 137 13.89 -5.02 0.41
N PHE A 138 14.47 -4.27 1.33
CA PHE A 138 15.70 -4.62 2.04
C PHE A 138 15.37 -5.46 3.28
N THR A 139 15.04 -6.73 3.06
CA THR A 139 14.75 -7.70 4.12
C THR A 139 15.26 -9.09 3.73
N ASP A 140 15.54 -9.92 4.73
CA ASP A 140 15.82 -11.36 4.60
C ASP A 140 14.58 -12.23 4.86
N ASP A 141 13.41 -11.59 5.04
CA ASP A 141 12.14 -12.29 5.21
C ASP A 141 11.78 -13.13 3.98
N VAL A 142 11.10 -14.25 4.24
CA VAL A 142 10.68 -15.20 3.22
C VAL A 142 9.49 -14.62 2.44
N SER A 143 9.56 -14.66 1.11
CA SER A 143 8.42 -14.28 0.27
C SER A 143 7.28 -15.30 0.37
N PHE A 144 6.06 -14.86 0.05
CA PHE A 144 4.88 -15.71 0.06
C PHE A 144 5.00 -16.90 -0.91
N GLU A 145 5.67 -16.71 -2.05
CA GLU A 145 5.94 -17.78 -3.01
C GLU A 145 6.82 -18.86 -2.38
N VAL A 146 7.93 -18.48 -1.75
CA VAL A 146 8.82 -19.44 -1.07
C VAL A 146 8.08 -20.14 0.07
N PHE A 147 7.27 -19.42 0.85
CA PHE A 147 6.44 -20.04 1.88
C PHE A 147 5.51 -21.12 1.30
N LEU A 148 4.80 -20.83 0.20
CA LEU A 148 3.91 -21.78 -0.45
C LEU A 148 4.66 -23.00 -0.99
N ASP A 149 5.83 -22.82 -1.61
CA ASP A 149 6.66 -23.91 -2.10
C ASP A 149 7.05 -24.88 -0.98
N HIS A 150 7.47 -24.35 0.17
CA HIS A 150 7.81 -25.16 1.33
C HIS A 150 6.58 -25.89 1.88
N LEU A 151 5.44 -25.20 2.00
CA LEU A 151 4.18 -25.79 2.45
C LEU A 151 3.73 -26.94 1.54
N GLN A 152 3.76 -26.73 0.22
CA GLN A 152 3.37 -27.74 -0.77
C GLN A 152 4.23 -28.99 -0.67
N ARG A 153 5.56 -28.83 -0.56
CA ARG A 153 6.48 -29.98 -0.41
C ARG A 153 6.20 -30.79 0.84
N LEU A 154 5.87 -30.15 1.97
CA LEU A 154 5.59 -30.83 3.23
C LEU A 154 4.19 -31.45 3.27
N ALA A 155 3.21 -30.87 2.59
CA ALA A 155 1.83 -31.36 2.58
C ALA A 155 1.65 -32.66 1.78
N VAL A 156 2.57 -32.97 0.86
CA VAL A 156 2.55 -34.19 0.02
C VAL A 156 3.59 -35.24 0.43
N GLN A 157 4.28 -35.03 1.55
CA GLN A 157 5.14 -36.04 2.21
C GLN A 157 4.30 -37.01 3.03
#